data_AF-A0AAU8HWG3-F1
#
_entry.id   AF-A0AAU8HWG3-F1
#
_cell.length_a   1.000
_cell.length_b   1.000
_cell.length_c   1.000
_cell.angle_alpha   90.00
_cell.angle_beta   90.00
_cell.angle_gamma   90.00
#
_symmetry.space_group_name_H-M   'P 1'
#
loop_
_entity.id
_entity.type
_entity.pdbx_description
1 polymer ?
#
loop_
_entity_poly.entity_id
_entity_poly.type
_entity_poly.pdbx_seq_one_letter_code
_entity_poly.pdbx_strand_id
1 'polypeptide(L)'
;MRIEKHPIKSFKRGEEISFYYNGEAVTAFQGETIAAALHAAGHRQLTKSQKYGRDRGLFCAIGKCSACLMVVDNVPNTPICTTKAKPGMKVFSK
;
A
#
# COMPACT_ATOMS: atom_id res chain seq x y z
N MET A 1 -5.48 3.68 -6.29
CA MET A 1 -6.48 4.45 -7.06
C MET A 1 -6.70 5.75 -6.32
N ARG A 2 -6.49 6.86 -7.01
CA ARG A 2 -6.66 8.21 -6.47
C ARG A 2 -7.86 8.81 -7.18
N ILE A 3 -8.84 9.27 -6.42
CA ILE A 3 -9.95 10.04 -6.99
C ILE A 3 -9.42 11.46 -7.15
N GLU A 4 -9.38 11.94 -8.39
CA GLU A 4 -8.91 13.29 -8.72
C GLU A 4 -10.06 14.30 -8.73
N LYS A 5 -11.23 13.87 -9.22
CA LYS A 5 -12.43 14.70 -9.32
C LYS A 5 -13.61 13.96 -8.70
N HIS A 6 -14.38 14.65 -7.86
CA HIS A 6 -15.62 14.14 -7.29
C HIS A 6 -16.67 15.26 -7.30
N PRO A 7 -17.93 14.98 -7.69
CA PRO A 7 -18.94 16.02 -7.92
C PRO A 7 -19.32 16.82 -6.67
N ILE A 8 -19.08 16.27 -5.48
CA ILE A 8 -19.49 16.87 -4.20
C ILE A 8 -18.30 17.21 -3.28
N LYS A 9 -17.16 16.53 -3.45
CA LYS A 9 -16.03 16.62 -2.50
C LYS A 9 -14.80 17.18 -3.19
N SER A 10 -14.17 18.18 -2.57
CA SER A 10 -12.81 18.58 -2.88
C SER A 10 -11.84 17.81 -1.99
N PHE A 11 -10.68 17.45 -2.54
CA PHE A 11 -9.64 16.74 -1.81
C PHE A 11 -8.39 17.61 -1.77
N LYS A 12 -7.87 17.85 -0.56
CA LYS A 12 -6.51 18.37 -0.39
C LYS A 12 -5.61 17.20 -0.06
N ARG A 13 -4.60 16.95 -0.91
CA ARG A 13 -3.57 15.95 -0.62
C ARG A 13 -2.53 16.58 0.30
N GLY A 14 -1.95 15.76 1.18
CA GLY A 14 -0.78 16.16 1.96
C GLY A 14 0.46 16.29 1.07
N GLU A 15 1.59 16.56 1.69
CA GLU A 15 2.88 16.63 0.98
C GLU A 15 3.21 15.32 0.28
N GLU A 16 3.85 15.41 -0.89
CA GLU A 16 4.35 14.25 -1.61
C GLU A 16 5.55 13.66 -0.87
N ILE A 17 5.53 12.35 -0.67
CA ILE A 17 6.59 11.59 -0.03
C ILE A 17 6.92 10.35 -0.86
N SER A 18 8.16 9.87 -0.77
CA SER A 18 8.59 8.65 -1.44
C SER A 18 8.96 7.55 -0.42
N PHE A 19 8.54 6.33 -0.69
CA PHE A 19 9.01 5.13 0.00
C PHE A 19 9.47 4.08 -1.02
N TYR A 20 10.08 2.99 -0.57
CA TYR A 20 10.61 1.93 -1.44
C TYR A 20 9.76 0.67 -1.34
N TYR A 21 9.32 0.14 -2.47
CA TYR A 21 8.64 -1.15 -2.59
C TYR A 21 9.47 -2.08 -3.47
N ASN A 22 9.94 -3.20 -2.90
CA ASN A 22 10.84 -4.14 -3.59
C ASN A 22 12.08 -3.47 -4.22
N GLY A 23 12.56 -2.36 -3.63
CA GLY A 23 13.68 -1.57 -4.14
C GLY A 23 13.30 -0.44 -5.09
N GLU A 24 12.07 -0.40 -5.59
CA GLU A 24 11.57 0.66 -6.49
C GLU A 24 10.94 1.80 -5.69
N ALA A 25 11.19 3.05 -6.09
CA ALA A 25 10.59 4.21 -5.44
C ALA A 25 9.11 4.33 -5.81
N VAL A 26 8.25 4.49 -4.79
CA VAL A 26 6.81 4.67 -4.93
C VAL A 26 6.39 5.99 -4.29
N THR A 27 5.68 6.80 -5.07
CA THR A 27 5.09 8.07 -4.62
C THR A 27 3.84 7.84 -3.77
N ALA A 28 3.83 8.40 -2.57
CA ALA A 28 2.68 8.51 -1.69
C ALA A 28 2.43 9.97 -1.30
N PHE A 29 1.25 10.25 -0.74
CA PHE A 29 0.99 11.52 -0.07
C PHE A 29 0.91 11.31 1.44
N GLN A 30 1.34 12.31 2.21
CA GLN A 30 1.26 12.24 3.66
C GLN A 30 -0.19 11.94 4.12
N GLY A 31 -0.32 10.94 5.00
CA GLY A 31 -1.62 10.45 5.46
C GLY A 31 -2.21 9.30 4.63
N GLU A 32 -1.68 8.99 3.44
CA GLU A 32 -2.03 7.76 2.71
C GLU A 32 -1.47 6.51 3.43
N THR A 33 -2.15 5.38 3.23
CA THR A 33 -1.60 4.07 3.63
C THR A 33 -0.70 3.53 2.53
N ILE A 34 0.22 2.64 2.90
CA ILE A 34 1.11 1.97 1.94
C ILE A 34 0.28 1.30 0.83
N ALA A 35 -0.80 0.61 1.19
CA ALA A 35 -1.67 -0.04 0.20
C ALA A 35 -2.37 0.95 -0.73
N ALA A 36 -2.79 2.13 -0.25
CA ALA A 36 -3.41 3.14 -1.09
C ALA A 36 -2.42 3.68 -2.13
N ALA A 37 -1.17 3.93 -1.72
CA ALA A 37 -0.10 4.38 -2.58
C ALA A 37 0.28 3.31 -3.63
N LEU A 38 0.49 2.06 -3.22
CA LEU A 38 0.76 0.94 -4.14
C LEU A 38 -0.37 0.75 -5.15
N HIS A 39 -1.62 0.81 -4.69
CA HIS A 39 -2.78 0.70 -5.57
C HIS A 39 -2.92 1.91 -6.51
N ALA A 40 -2.38 3.08 -6.15
CA ALA A 40 -2.32 4.26 -7.03
C ALA A 40 -1.19 4.16 -8.05
N ALA A 41 -0.06 3.58 -7.67
CA ALA A 41 1.07 3.26 -8.56
C ALA A 41 0.79 2.08 -9.51
N GLY A 42 -0.35 1.39 -9.35
CA GLY A 42 -0.78 0.31 -10.27
C GLY A 42 -0.49 -1.11 -9.77
N HIS A 43 0.14 -1.27 -8.61
CA HIS A 43 0.37 -2.59 -8.01
C HIS A 43 -0.95 -3.17 -7.48
N ARG A 44 -1.55 -4.09 -8.25
CA ARG A 44 -2.82 -4.78 -7.90
C ARG A 44 -2.58 -6.11 -7.20
N GLN A 45 -1.58 -6.86 -7.65
CA GLN A 45 -1.04 -8.02 -6.95
C GLN A 45 -0.11 -7.50 -5.84
N LEU A 46 -0.35 -7.97 -4.61
CA LEU A 46 0.42 -7.58 -3.42
C LEU A 46 1.20 -8.76 -2.85
N THR A 47 0.57 -9.93 -2.76
CA THR A 47 1.19 -11.16 -2.24
C THR A 47 0.65 -12.38 -2.97
N LYS A 48 1.14 -13.58 -2.62
CA LYS A 48 0.60 -14.85 -3.07
C LYS A 48 0.07 -15.70 -1.91
N SER A 49 -0.95 -16.53 -2.18
CA SER A 49 -1.47 -17.47 -1.20
C SER A 49 -0.44 -18.53 -0.88
N GLN A 50 -0.20 -18.81 0.40
CA GLN A 50 0.84 -19.75 0.83
C GLN A 50 0.67 -21.18 0.27
N LYS A 51 -0.56 -21.70 0.22
CA LYS A 51 -0.82 -23.09 -0.22
C LYS A 51 -0.83 -23.27 -1.73
N TYR A 52 -1.42 -22.34 -2.47
CA TYR A 52 -1.72 -22.51 -3.89
C TYR A 52 -1.04 -21.49 -4.82
N GLY A 53 -0.19 -20.59 -4.28
CA GLY A 53 0.51 -19.58 -5.05
C GLY A 53 -0.38 -18.55 -5.78
N ARG A 54 -1.68 -18.48 -5.46
CA ARG A 54 -2.64 -17.59 -6.14
C ARG A 54 -2.39 -16.14 -5.74
N ASP A 55 -2.49 -15.25 -6.72
CA ASP A 55 -2.36 -13.82 -6.50
C ASP A 55 -3.39 -13.29 -5.50
N ARG A 56 -2.91 -12.43 -4.61
CA ARG A 56 -3.70 -11.72 -3.60
C ARG A 56 -3.47 -10.23 -3.75
N GLY A 57 -4.56 -9.48 -3.69
CA GLY A 57 -4.55 -8.03 -3.78
C GLY A 57 -5.26 -7.39 -2.60
N LEU A 58 -5.45 -6.08 -2.70
CA LEU A 58 -6.20 -5.32 -1.71
C LEU A 58 -7.66 -5.77 -1.68
N PHE A 59 -8.12 -6.27 -0.52
CA PHE A 59 -9.49 -6.80 -0.35
C PHE A 59 -10.25 -6.07 0.76
N CYS A 60 -9.90 -6.31 2.04
CA CYS A 60 -10.72 -5.81 3.16
C CYS A 60 -10.45 -4.36 3.55
N ALA A 61 -9.25 -3.83 3.27
CA ALA A 61 -8.79 -2.50 3.70
C ALA A 61 -8.92 -2.16 5.21
N ILE A 62 -9.10 -3.17 6.07
CA ILE A 62 -9.27 -3.01 7.54
C ILE A 62 -8.28 -3.86 8.36
N GLY A 63 -7.26 -4.44 7.73
CA GLY A 63 -6.21 -5.20 8.41
C GLY A 63 -6.56 -6.66 8.79
N LYS A 64 -7.68 -7.22 8.30
CA LYS A 64 -8.17 -8.55 8.75
C LYS A 64 -7.96 -9.72 7.79
N CYS A 65 -7.96 -9.48 6.47
CA CYS A 65 -7.99 -10.57 5.47
C CYS A 65 -6.63 -11.22 5.15
N SER A 66 -5.53 -10.73 5.74
CA SER A 66 -4.16 -11.20 5.51
C SER A 66 -3.61 -11.12 4.06
N ALA A 67 -4.40 -10.65 3.10
CA ALA A 67 -3.98 -10.52 1.69
C ALA A 67 -2.96 -9.40 1.42
N CYS A 68 -2.66 -8.57 2.42
CA CYS A 68 -1.78 -7.39 2.31
C CYS A 68 -0.70 -7.38 3.41
N LEU A 69 -0.31 -8.56 3.90
CA LEU A 69 0.78 -8.67 4.86
C LEU A 69 2.11 -8.59 4.14
N MET A 70 2.99 -7.70 4.58
CA MET A 70 4.32 -7.49 4.00
C MET A 70 5.37 -7.34 5.08
N VAL A 71 6.64 -7.30 4.68
CA VAL A 71 7.74 -6.84 5.53
C VAL A 71 7.85 -5.33 5.36
N VAL A 72 7.68 -4.58 6.44
CA VAL A 72 7.80 -3.11 6.45
C VAL A 72 8.88 -2.75 7.46
N ASP A 73 9.95 -2.11 7.02
CA ASP A 73 11.11 -1.73 7.87
C ASP A 73 11.61 -2.91 8.74
N ASN A 74 11.81 -4.08 8.12
CA ASN A 74 12.19 -5.35 8.75
C ASN A 74 11.15 -5.97 9.70
N VAL A 75 9.94 -5.41 9.80
CA VAL A 75 8.83 -5.98 10.59
C VAL A 75 7.93 -6.85 9.70
N PRO A 76 7.94 -8.19 9.85
CA PRO A 76 7.13 -9.08 9.04
C PRO A 76 5.64 -9.00 9.43
N ASN A 77 4.79 -9.50 8.54
CA ASN A 77 3.34 -9.61 8.74
C ASN A 77 2.67 -8.27 9.08
N THR A 78 3.19 -7.17 8.53
CA THR A 78 2.62 -5.84 8.74
C THR A 78 1.46 -5.62 7.76
N PRO A 79 0.25 -5.25 8.23
CA PRO A 79 -0.89 -4.97 7.36
C PRO A 79 -0.76 -3.62 6.67
N ILE A 80 -0.28 -3.61 5.43
CA ILE A 80 -0.01 -2.36 4.69
C ILE A 80 -1.26 -1.53 4.38
N CYS A 81 -2.46 -2.11 4.52
CA CYS A 81 -3.71 -1.39 4.30
C CYS A 81 -4.11 -0.44 5.43
N THR A 82 -3.55 -0.61 6.63
CA THR A 82 -3.78 0.28 7.77
C THR A 82 -2.51 1.05 8.15
N THR A 83 -1.33 0.58 7.76
CA THR A 83 -0.05 1.27 7.97
C THR A 83 0.10 2.48 7.06
N LYS A 84 0.40 3.65 7.65
CA LYS A 84 0.67 4.90 6.93
C LYS A 84 2.04 4.86 6.24
N ALA A 85 2.10 5.34 5.00
CA ALA A 85 3.37 5.51 4.30
C ALA A 85 4.18 6.64 4.96
N LYS A 86 5.49 6.44 5.07
CA LYS A 86 6.43 7.45 5.58
C LYS A 86 7.62 7.59 4.61
N PRO A 87 8.27 8.76 4.55
CA PRO A 87 9.45 8.96 3.73
C PRO A 87 10.54 7.91 4.01
N GLY A 88 11.12 7.34 2.97
CA GLY A 88 12.25 6.41 3.06
C GLY A 88 11.95 5.01 3.59
N MET A 89 10.69 4.72 3.93
CA MET A 89 10.25 3.40 4.40
C MET A 89 10.56 2.30 3.37
N LYS A 90 10.92 1.10 3.83
CA LYS A 90 11.23 -0.05 2.97
C LYS A 90 10.18 -1.13 3.12
N VAL A 91 9.53 -1.47 2.02
CA VAL A 91 8.43 -2.43 1.94
C VAL A 91 8.80 -3.56 1.00
N PHE A 92 8.64 -4.80 1.44
CA PHE A 92 8.88 -5.99 0.62
C PHE A 92 7.68 -6.92 0.63
N SER A 93 7.21 -7.31 -0.56
CA SER A 93 6.21 -8.36 -0.70
C SER A 93 6.83 -9.74 -0.52
N LYS A 94 6.06 -10.66 0.06
CA LYS A 94 6.37 -12.09 0.11
C LYS A 94 5.66 -12.85 -1.00
#